data_AF-A0A6M3LJL1-F1
#
_entry.id   AF-A0A6M3LJL1-F1
#
_cell.length_a   1.000
_cell.length_b   1.000
_cell.length_c   1.000
_cell.angle_alpha   90.00
_cell.angle_beta   90.00
_cell.angle_gamma   90.00
#
_symmetry.space_group_name_H-M   'P 1'
#
loop_
_entity.id
_entity.type
_entity.pdbx_description
1 polymer ?
#
loop_
_entity_poly.entity_id
_entity_poly.type
_entity_poly.pdbx_seq_one_letter_code
_entity_poly.pdbx_strand_id
1 'polypeptide(L)'
;MKIEIKFEFGQKVKDRISGFAGIVRAINIWDNGCVKIAAQGLMKDGKIPDCEWIDAQQLEILEDAKRKKVKPSGGPMPIEKAMRMPKS
;
A
#
# COMPACT_ATOMS: atom_id res chain seq x y z
N MET A 1 -17.84 -2.18 -16.76
CA MET A 1 -17.40 -0.92 -16.12
C MET A 1 -15.95 -1.10 -15.69
N LYS A 2 -15.07 -0.14 -16.01
CA LYS A 2 -13.68 -0.16 -15.57
C LYS A 2 -13.54 0.90 -14.47
N ILE A 3 -13.14 0.50 -13.28
CA ILE A 3 -13.02 1.39 -12.13
C ILE A 3 -11.54 1.65 -11.93
N GLU A 4 -11.12 2.89 -12.11
CA GLU A 4 -9.71 3.31 -12.01
C GLU A 4 -9.41 3.75 -10.59
N ILE A 5 -8.67 2.92 -9.86
CA ILE A 5 -8.28 3.20 -8.48
C ILE A 5 -6.89 3.83 -8.51
N LYS A 6 -6.80 5.11 -8.14
CA LYS A 6 -5.54 5.87 -8.13
C LYS A 6 -4.69 5.68 -6.87
N PHE A 7 -5.13 4.81 -5.96
CA PHE A 7 -4.51 4.60 -4.66
C PHE A 7 -3.99 3.17 -4.53
N GLU A 8 -2.81 3.01 -3.92
CA GLU A 8 -2.26 1.70 -3.58
C GLU A 8 -2.26 1.45 -2.08
N PHE A 9 -2.32 0.17 -1.70
CA PHE A 9 -2.15 -0.25 -0.32
C PHE A 9 -0.80 0.18 0.24
N GLY A 10 -0.81 0.67 1.48
CA GLY A 10 0.40 1.16 2.15
C GLY A 10 0.82 2.58 1.79
N GLN A 11 0.12 3.26 0.87
CA GLN A 11 0.33 4.69 0.63
C GLN A 11 -0.17 5.53 1.80
N LYS A 12 0.52 6.63 2.08
CA LYS A 12 0.02 7.64 3.02
C LYS A 12 -0.92 8.58 2.29
N VAL A 13 -2.12 8.70 2.82
CA VAL A 13 -3.16 9.58 2.30
C VAL A 13 -3.58 10.57 3.37
N LYS A 14 -4.03 11.74 2.93
CA LYS A 14 -4.63 12.76 3.76
C LYS A 14 -6.02 13.05 3.27
N ASP A 15 -6.94 13.13 4.21
CA ASP A 15 -8.27 13.64 3.97
C ASP A 15 -8.28 15.16 3.87
N ARG A 16 -8.80 15.71 2.77
CA ARG A 16 -8.79 17.16 2.56
C ARG A 16 -9.79 17.90 3.46
N ILE A 17 -10.88 17.26 3.89
CA ILE A 17 -11.97 17.92 4.63
C ILE A 17 -11.74 17.84 6.14
N SER A 18 -11.52 16.64 6.67
CA SER A 18 -11.25 16.36 8.09
C SER A 18 -9.80 16.69 8.48
N GLY A 19 -8.88 16.68 7.52
CA GLY A 19 -7.45 16.86 7.79
C GLY A 19 -6.75 15.62 8.34
N PHE A 20 -7.49 14.50 8.49
CA PHE A 20 -6.97 13.21 8.94
C PHE A 20 -5.88 12.68 8.00
N ALA A 21 -4.79 12.13 8.54
CA ALA A 21 -3.73 11.51 7.76
C ALA A 21 -3.51 10.07 8.23
N GLY A 22 -3.45 9.15 7.27
CA GLY A 22 -3.35 7.72 7.54
C GLY A 22 -2.76 6.92 6.39
N ILE A 23 -2.70 5.60 6.56
CA ILE A 23 -2.19 4.66 5.58
C ILE A 23 -3.37 3.87 4.98
N VAL A 24 -3.39 3.71 3.66
CA VAL A 24 -4.41 2.93 2.96
C VAL A 24 -4.31 1.45 3.34
N ARG A 25 -5.39 0.91 3.92
CA ARG A 25 -5.49 -0.50 4.36
C ARG A 25 -6.50 -1.32 3.57
N ALA A 26 -7.63 -0.73 3.22
CA ALA A 26 -8.68 -1.41 2.45
C ALA A 26 -9.25 -0.47 1.39
N ILE A 27 -9.75 -1.06 0.30
CA ILE A 27 -10.45 -0.36 -0.77
C ILE A 27 -11.78 -1.10 -0.96
N ASN A 28 -12.88 -0.39 -0.86
CA ASN A 28 -14.23 -0.92 -1.00
C ASN A 28 -14.90 -0.25 -2.20
N ILE A 29 -15.46 -1.07 -3.07
CA ILE A 29 -16.07 -0.65 -4.33
C ILE A 29 -17.54 -1.04 -4.25
N TRP A 30 -18.42 -0.04 -4.29
CA TRP A 30 -19.86 -0.23 -4.25
C TRP A 30 -20.41 -0.43 -5.66
N ASP A 31 -21.58 -1.06 -5.80
CA ASP A 31 -22.23 -1.37 -7.10
C ASP A 31 -22.38 -0.15 -8.01
N ASN A 32 -22.52 1.05 -7.44
CA ASN A 32 -22.64 2.30 -8.19
C ASN A 32 -21.29 2.90 -8.65
N GLY A 33 -20.18 2.18 -8.44
CA GLY A 33 -18.82 2.67 -8.72
C GLY A 33 -18.28 3.65 -7.67
N CYS A 34 -18.96 3.80 -6.53
CA CYS A 34 -18.45 4.60 -5.42
C CYS A 34 -17.30 3.85 -4.74
N VAL A 35 -16.11 4.47 -4.70
CA VAL A 35 -14.91 3.89 -4.10
C VAL A 35 -14.66 4.56 -2.77
N LYS A 36 -14.68 3.76 -1.70
CA LYS A 36 -14.31 4.17 -0.36
C LYS A 36 -13.01 3.51 0.05
N ILE A 37 -12.15 4.27 0.72
CA ILE A 37 -10.83 3.84 1.13
C ILE A 37 -10.80 3.87 2.65
N ALA A 38 -10.36 2.76 3.24
CA ALA A 38 -10.12 2.68 4.67
C ALA A 38 -8.68 3.17 4.95
N ALA A 39 -8.58 4.33 5.59
CA ALA A 39 -7.31 4.89 6.04
C ALA A 39 -7.12 4.61 7.53
N GLN A 40 -5.98 4.01 7.89
CA GLN A 40 -5.61 3.76 9.29
C GLN A 40 -4.66 4.84 9.78
N GLY A 41 -4.98 5.45 10.91
CA GLY A 41 -4.13 6.46 11.55
C GLY A 41 -2.80 5.90 12.03
N LEU A 42 -1.88 6.80 12.39
CA LEU A 42 -0.64 6.41 13.07
C LEU A 42 -0.94 5.83 14.45
N MET A 43 -0.29 4.71 14.76
CA MET A 43 -0.33 4.09 16.08
C MET A 43 0.24 5.08 17.11
N LYS A 44 -0.56 5.47 18.09
CA LYS A 44 -0.10 6.18 19.29
C LYS A 44 -0.21 5.23 20.47
N ASP A 45 0.87 5.13 21.24
CA ASP A 45 0.90 4.43 22.53
C ASP A 45 0.53 2.93 22.44
N GLY A 46 0.95 2.26 21.36
CA GLY A 46 0.77 0.81 21.19
C GLY A 46 -0.65 0.37 20.86
N LYS A 47 -1.60 1.28 20.68
CA LYS A 47 -2.96 0.98 20.21
C LYS A 47 -3.07 1.22 18.72
N ILE A 48 -3.50 0.19 17.98
CA ILE A 48 -3.82 0.31 16.56
C ILE A 48 -5.14 1.08 16.45
N PRO A 49 -5.16 2.28 15.85
CA PRO A 49 -6.40 3.01 15.66
C PRO A 49 -7.28 2.28 14.64
N ASP A 50 -8.60 2.43 14.82
CA ASP A 50 -9.58 1.97 13.85
C ASP A 50 -9.37 2.64 12.48
N CYS A 51 -9.82 1.97 11.44
CA CYS A 51 -9.76 2.51 10.09
C CYS A 51 -10.96 3.41 9.83
N GLU A 52 -10.74 4.60 9.30
CA GLU A 52 -11.80 5.50 8.84
C GLU A 52 -12.07 5.29 7.35
N TRP A 53 -13.36 5.14 7.00
CA TRP A 53 -13.81 4.99 5.63
C TRP A 53 -14.05 6.36 5.01
N ILE A 54 -13.24 6.71 4.01
CA ILE A 54 -13.24 8.02 3.37
C ILE A 54 -13.45 7.83 1.86
N ASP A 55 -14.21 8.71 1.23
CA ASP A 55 -14.44 8.67 -0.21
C ASP A 55 -13.16 8.98 -0.99
N ALA A 56 -12.89 8.20 -2.05
CA ALA A 56 -11.66 8.30 -2.83
C ALA A 56 -11.44 9.69 -3.47
N GLN A 57 -12.51 10.45 -3.74
CA GLN A 57 -12.42 11.82 -4.28
C GLN A 57 -11.96 12.85 -3.24
N GLN A 58 -12.09 12.54 -1.95
CA GLN A 58 -11.74 13.43 -0.84
C GLN A 58 -10.29 13.25 -0.38
N LEU A 59 -9.67 12.13 -0.75
CA LEU A 59 -8.33 11.75 -0.36
C LEU A 59 -7.26 12.31 -1.30
N GLU A 60 -6.18 12.79 -0.70
CA GLU A 60 -4.99 13.26 -1.37
C GLU A 60 -3.80 12.38 -0.99
N ILE A 61 -2.92 12.06 -1.94
CA ILE A 61 -1.75 11.22 -1.70
C ILE A 61 -0.62 12.12 -1.16
N LEU A 62 -0.14 11.83 0.05
CA LEU A 62 0.95 12.58 0.69
C LEU A 62 2.33 12.02 0.32
N GLU A 63 2.45 10.69 0.29
CA GLU A 63 3.68 9.99 -0.09
C GLU A 63 3.32 8.76 -0.90
N ASP A 64 3.89 8.65 -2.10
CA ASP A 64 3.90 7.39 -2.84
C ASP A 64 4.57 6.30 -2.00
N ALA A 65 3.92 5.14 -1.93
CA ALA A 65 4.47 3.95 -1.30
C ALA A 65 5.64 3.45 -2.15
N LYS A 66 6.82 4.03 -1.94
CA LYS A 66 8.06 3.51 -2.50
C LYS A 66 8.29 2.14 -1.88
N ARG A 67 7.88 1.07 -2.59
CA ARG A 67 8.30 -0.29 -2.28
C ARG A 67 9.83 -0.28 -2.28
N LYS A 68 10.44 -0.37 -1.09
CA LYS A 68 11.88 -0.57 -1.00
C LYS A 68 12.18 -1.89 -1.69
N LYS A 69 12.83 -1.84 -2.86
CA LYS A 69 13.37 -3.02 -3.52
C LYS A 69 14.35 -3.66 -2.55
N VAL A 70 13.93 -4.73 -1.90
CA VAL A 70 14.80 -5.48 -1.00
C VAL A 70 15.84 -6.16 -1.89
N LYS A 71 17.12 -5.94 -1.59
CA LYS A 71 18.18 -6.76 -2.20
C LYS A 71 17.88 -8.23 -1.87
N PRO A 72 18.05 -9.17 -2.81
CA PRO A 72 17.81 -10.57 -2.51
C PRO A 72 18.59 -10.96 -1.26
N SER A 73 17.90 -11.44 -0.22
CA SER A 73 18.54 -12.06 0.94
C SER A 73 19.34 -13.26 0.42
N GLY A 74 20.55 -13.48 0.94
CA GLY A 74 21.54 -14.43 0.44
C GLY A 74 21.17 -15.91 0.59
N GLY A 75 19.96 -16.30 0.21
CA GLY A 75 19.55 -17.70 0.08
C GLY A 75 20.29 -18.39 -1.07
N PRO A 76 20.26 -19.73 -1.11
CA PRO A 76 20.94 -20.51 -2.13
C PRO A 76 20.48 -20.09 -3.53
N MET A 77 21.44 -19.78 -4.39
CA MET A 77 21.22 -19.26 -5.75
C MET A 77 20.50 -20.31 -6.61
N PRO A 78 19.64 -19.91 -7.58
CA PRO A 78 18.99 -20.84 -8.49
C PRO A 78 19.99 -21.79 -9.18
N ILE A 79 19.61 -23.07 -9.25
CA ILE A 79 20.44 -24.21 -9.69
C ILE A 79 21.12 -23.98 -11.05
N GLU A 80 20.45 -23.26 -11.97
CA GLU A 80 21.00 -22.92 -13.29
C GLU A 80 22.31 -22.12 -13.24
N LYS A 81 22.53 -21.32 -12.19
CA LYS A 81 23.76 -20.53 -12.03
C LYS A 81 24.86 -21.28 -11.25
N ALA A 82 24.48 -22.30 -10.47
CA ALA A 82 25.42 -23.16 -9.75
C ALA A 82 26.16 -24.14 -10.68
N MET A 83 25.52 -24.58 -11.78
CA MET A 83 26.13 -25.50 -12.76
C MET A 83 27.22 -24.89 -13.65
N ARG A 84 27.53 -23.59 -13.51
CA ARG A 84 28.62 -22.88 -14.22
C ARG A 84 29.93 -22.80 -13.42
N MET A 85 30.22 -23.80 -12.59
CA MET A 85 31.57 -23.93 -12.01
C MET A 85 32.56 -24.42 -13.08
N PRO A 86 33.80 -23.89 -13.11
CA PRO A 86 34.77 -24.23 -14.15
C PRO A 86 35.07 -25.72 -14.08
N LYS A 87 34.94 -26.41 -15.21
CA LYS A 87 35.47 -27.78 -15.36
C LYS A 87 36.98 -27.71 -15.11
N SER A 88 37.46 -28.47 -14.12
CA SER A 88 38.88 -28.81 -13.96
C SER A 88 39.44 -29.47 -15.21
#